data_AF-A0A6A6Y894-F1
#
_entry.id   AF-A0A6A6Y894-F1
#
_cell.length_a   1.000
_cell.length_b   1.000
_cell.length_c   1.000
_cell.angle_alpha   90.00
_cell.angle_beta   90.00
_cell.angle_gamma   90.00
#
_symmetry.space_group_name_H-M   'P 1'
#
loop_
_entity.id
_entity.type
_entity.pdbx_description
1 polymer ?
#
loop_
_entity_poly.entity_id
_entity_poly.type
_entity_poly.pdbx_seq_one_letter_code
_entity_poly.pdbx_strand_id
1 'polypeptide(L)'
;MARKLVKPEELQHWQYTPFPSASSVRIIHLLQAKNVNDQLECRFIETTLESNPQYIAASYVWGDKANPSTILCHGTYLPITRNLDAALRRFRRESEDIPLWVDSICINQQDMMEVNHQVRLMGDIYRNASHVYVWLGIVPVVANAGDLLRGLRWFQRGWTLQELITPKEAVFFTATWKAVGTKKSLCGALSSLTGIPSRVLLLEESLHTASNAQKMSWASTRSTTREEDMAYCLLGPFDVSMPTLYGEGSRNGFRRLQEEIIKVPTNESIFAWHGKNERPGALAESPADFQNMGNVEFLGASFLVLNDEYYLPIEG
;
A
#
# COMPACT_ATOMS: atom_id res chain seq x y z
N MET A 1 18.31 34.68 18.84
CA MET A 1 19.55 33.90 18.73
C MET A 1 19.39 32.90 17.59
N ALA A 2 20.41 32.69 16.75
CA ALA A 2 20.35 31.64 15.74
C ALA A 2 20.51 30.26 16.41
N ARG A 3 19.61 29.31 16.11
CA ARG A 3 19.85 27.89 16.45
C ARG A 3 21.07 27.44 15.65
N LYS A 4 22.08 26.84 16.31
CA LYS A 4 23.15 26.14 15.60
C LYS A 4 22.54 25.03 14.75
N LEU A 5 22.93 24.96 13.48
CA LEU A 5 22.71 23.76 12.67
C LEU A 5 23.59 22.66 13.25
N VAL A 6 22.98 21.70 13.94
CA VAL A 6 23.68 20.50 14.43
C VAL A 6 23.99 19.62 13.21
N LYS A 7 25.20 19.07 13.13
CA LYS A 7 25.56 18.21 12.00
C LYS A 7 24.78 16.89 12.05
N PRO A 8 24.43 16.28 10.91
CA PRO A 8 23.76 14.96 10.89
C PRO A 8 24.51 13.88 11.69
N GLU A 9 25.84 13.93 11.68
CA GLU A 9 26.75 13.03 12.42
C GLU A 9 26.69 13.20 13.95
N GLU A 10 26.27 14.38 14.43
CA GLU A 10 26.17 14.72 15.86
C GLU A 10 24.77 14.41 16.43
N LEU A 11 23.84 13.93 15.59
CA LEU A 11 22.48 13.58 16.00
C LEU A 11 22.47 12.18 16.64
N GLN A 12 22.02 12.11 17.90
CA GLN A 12 21.65 10.83 18.49
C GLN A 12 20.54 10.22 17.62
N HIS A 13 20.73 8.95 17.23
CA HIS A 13 19.80 8.22 16.37
C HIS A 13 18.74 7.53 17.23
N TRP A 14 17.48 7.51 16.75
CA TRP A 14 16.40 6.81 17.44
C TRP A 14 16.61 5.30 17.37
N GLN A 15 16.42 4.63 18.51
CA GLN A 15 16.46 3.17 18.63
C GLN A 15 15.03 2.65 18.84
N TYR A 16 14.61 1.72 18.00
CA TYR A 16 13.28 1.11 18.08
C TYR A 16 13.22 0.07 19.20
N THR A 17 12.12 0.08 19.96
CA THR A 17 11.74 -1.02 20.86
C THR A 17 11.26 -2.21 20.03
N PRO A 18 11.82 -3.42 20.20
CA PRO A 18 11.27 -4.62 19.56
C PRO A 18 9.81 -4.84 19.99
N PHE A 19 8.95 -5.21 19.05
CA PHE A 19 7.52 -5.41 19.33
C PHE A 19 7.26 -6.55 20.33
N PRO A 20 6.35 -6.36 21.32
CA PRO A 20 6.04 -7.37 22.33
C PRO A 20 5.07 -8.47 21.86
N SER A 21 4.30 -8.26 20.78
CA SER A 21 3.36 -9.25 20.23
C SER A 21 3.39 -9.33 18.71
N ALA A 22 2.88 -10.45 18.18
CA ALA A 22 2.64 -10.65 16.75
C ALA A 22 1.40 -9.88 16.19
N SER A 23 0.94 -8.85 16.91
CA SER A 23 -0.13 -7.93 16.53
C SER A 23 0.18 -6.47 16.87
N SER A 24 1.39 -6.22 17.37
CA SER A 24 1.82 -4.90 17.82
C SER A 24 2.05 -3.98 16.63
N VAL A 25 1.70 -2.72 16.81
CA VAL A 25 1.90 -1.63 15.84
C VAL A 25 2.36 -0.38 16.57
N ARG A 26 3.24 0.38 15.92
CA ARG A 26 3.63 1.73 16.36
C ARG A 26 2.81 2.76 15.59
N ILE A 27 2.33 3.78 16.29
CA ILE A 27 1.64 4.95 15.75
C ILE A 27 2.46 6.18 16.19
N ILE A 28 2.60 7.18 15.33
CA ILE A 28 3.16 8.47 15.75
C ILE A 28 2.05 9.48 16.02
N HIS A 29 2.08 10.12 17.18
CA HIS A 29 1.39 11.39 17.37
C HIS A 29 2.28 12.48 16.78
N LEU A 30 1.94 12.95 15.57
CA LEU A 30 2.60 14.08 14.92
C LEU A 30 2.12 15.37 15.60
N LEU A 31 3.05 16.15 16.15
CA LEU A 31 2.70 17.26 17.04
C LEU A 31 2.17 18.48 16.28
N GLN A 32 1.23 19.20 16.90
CA GLN A 32 0.68 20.44 16.32
C GLN A 32 1.75 21.53 16.13
N ALA A 33 1.57 22.40 15.13
CA ALA A 33 2.36 23.64 15.03
C ALA A 33 1.64 24.72 14.22
N LYS A 34 1.85 25.98 14.58
CA LYS A 34 1.19 27.14 13.93
C LYS A 34 1.72 27.44 12.53
N ASN A 35 2.98 27.11 12.22
CA ASN A 35 3.53 27.30 10.89
C ASN A 35 3.81 25.95 10.22
N VAL A 36 3.42 25.82 8.95
CA VAL A 36 3.76 24.67 8.08
C VAL A 36 5.28 24.39 8.03
N ASN A 37 6.11 25.42 8.22
CA ASN A 37 7.57 25.34 8.18
C ASN A 37 8.23 25.11 9.55
N ASP A 38 7.49 25.10 10.67
CA ASP A 38 8.05 24.76 11.98
C ASP A 38 8.66 23.35 11.96
N GLN A 39 9.60 23.05 12.87
CA GLN A 39 10.22 21.72 12.99
C GLN A 39 9.13 20.63 13.08
N LEU A 40 9.27 19.53 12.33
CA LEU A 40 8.41 18.37 12.51
C LEU A 40 8.83 17.67 13.80
N GLU A 41 7.87 17.41 14.68
CA GLU A 41 8.08 16.73 15.96
C GLU A 41 6.99 15.66 16.13
N CYS A 42 7.30 14.53 16.77
CA CYS A 42 6.34 13.48 17.08
C CYS A 42 6.65 12.74 18.39
N ARG A 43 5.69 11.94 18.86
CA ARG A 43 5.86 10.93 19.92
C ARG A 43 5.38 9.58 19.41
N PHE A 44 6.13 8.51 19.60
CA PHE A 44 5.63 7.16 19.37
C PHE A 44 4.63 6.74 20.46
N ILE A 45 3.58 6.03 20.06
CA ILE A 45 2.76 5.17 20.91
C ILE A 45 2.84 3.76 20.32
N GLU A 46 3.17 2.79 21.18
CA GLU A 46 3.12 1.36 20.86
C GLU A 46 1.80 0.79 21.38
N THR A 47 1.13 -0.02 20.57
CA THR A 47 -0.18 -0.62 20.88
C THR A 47 -0.38 -1.88 20.03
N THR A 48 -1.56 -2.51 20.05
CA THR A 48 -1.90 -3.63 19.15
C THR A 48 -3.17 -3.38 18.35
N LEU A 49 -3.34 -4.07 17.21
CA LEU A 49 -4.54 -3.93 16.38
C LEU A 49 -5.82 -4.41 17.10
N GLU A 50 -5.75 -5.40 18.01
CA GLU A 50 -6.91 -5.86 18.79
C GLU A 50 -7.48 -4.76 19.72
N SER A 51 -6.66 -3.76 20.09
CA SER A 51 -7.12 -2.62 20.89
C SER A 51 -8.01 -1.64 20.11
N ASN A 52 -8.20 -1.86 18.81
CA ASN A 52 -8.90 -0.96 17.88
C ASN A 52 -8.44 0.52 17.98
N PRO A 53 -7.12 0.80 17.89
CA PRO A 53 -6.57 2.12 18.15
C PRO A 53 -7.03 3.11 17.07
N GLN A 54 -7.23 4.37 17.45
CA GLN A 54 -7.71 5.40 16.53
C GLN A 54 -6.54 6.16 15.90
N TYR A 55 -6.34 5.95 14.60
CA TYR A 55 -5.30 6.61 13.80
C TYR A 55 -5.74 6.82 12.36
N ILE A 56 -4.94 7.56 11.61
CA ILE A 56 -5.05 7.76 10.16
C ILE A 56 -3.81 7.11 9.53
N ALA A 57 -3.98 6.30 8.49
CA ALA A 57 -2.82 5.76 7.75
C ALA A 57 -2.37 6.74 6.68
N ALA A 58 -1.06 7.02 6.64
CA ALA A 58 -0.43 7.89 5.65
C ALA A 58 -0.05 7.08 4.41
N SER A 59 -0.64 7.42 3.27
CA SER A 59 -0.35 6.81 1.98
C SER A 59 0.34 7.82 1.07
N TYR A 60 1.53 7.51 0.57
CA TYR A 60 2.34 8.43 -0.23
C TYR A 60 3.39 7.67 -1.05
N VAL A 61 3.82 8.25 -2.18
CA VAL A 61 4.94 7.68 -2.94
C VAL A 61 6.25 7.98 -2.20
N TRP A 62 7.03 6.94 -1.88
CA TRP A 62 8.35 7.13 -1.24
C TRP A 62 9.28 8.00 -2.10
N GLY A 63 9.96 8.95 -1.44
CA GLY A 63 10.92 9.84 -2.08
C GLY A 63 12.33 9.25 -2.18
N ASP A 64 13.23 10.04 -2.77
CA ASP A 64 14.68 9.77 -2.74
C ASP A 64 15.21 9.73 -1.28
N LYS A 65 16.19 8.85 -1.07
CA LYS A 65 16.89 8.62 0.20
C LYS A 65 18.27 9.30 0.26
N ALA A 66 18.83 9.75 -0.86
CA ALA A 66 20.19 10.30 -0.91
C ALA A 66 20.36 11.62 -0.13
N ASN A 67 19.27 12.36 0.13
CA ASN A 67 19.28 13.62 0.87
C ASN A 67 18.05 13.71 1.81
N PRO A 68 18.05 13.05 2.98
CA PRO A 68 16.90 13.02 3.89
C PRO A 68 16.64 14.39 4.55
N SER A 69 15.38 14.59 4.96
CA SER A 69 14.97 15.55 6.00
C SER A 69 14.93 14.84 7.36
N THR A 70 14.56 15.52 8.44
CA THR A 70 14.40 14.89 9.77
C THR A 70 13.12 15.29 10.50
N ILE A 71 12.59 14.35 11.28
CA ILE A 71 11.55 14.57 12.30
C ILE A 71 12.16 14.32 13.68
N LEU A 72 11.76 15.13 14.67
CA LEU A 72 12.23 15.01 16.05
C LEU A 72 11.28 14.10 16.84
N CYS A 73 11.80 13.05 17.48
CA CYS A 73 11.04 12.17 18.36
C CYS A 73 11.73 12.07 19.73
N HIS A 74 11.06 12.54 20.78
CA HIS A 74 11.57 12.59 22.16
C HIS A 74 12.97 13.24 22.31
N GLY A 75 13.28 14.25 21.49
CA GLY A 75 14.59 14.93 21.49
C GLY A 75 15.65 14.31 20.56
N THR A 76 15.36 13.14 20.00
CA THR A 76 16.20 12.35 19.10
C THR A 76 15.75 12.55 17.66
N TYR A 77 16.65 12.55 16.66
CA TYR A 77 16.24 12.78 15.26
C TYR A 77 16.07 11.47 14.48
N LEU A 78 15.00 11.41 13.68
CA LEU A 78 14.69 10.34 12.74
C LEU A 78 14.87 10.85 11.30
N PRO A 79 15.68 10.18 10.46
CA PRO A 79 15.79 10.52 9.04
C PRO A 79 14.53 10.11 8.27
N ILE A 80 14.00 11.03 7.46
CA ILE A 80 12.80 10.83 6.62
C ILE A 80 13.07 11.32 5.19
N THR A 81 12.39 10.75 4.19
CA THR A 81 12.53 11.27 2.82
C THR A 81 11.96 12.70 2.73
N ARG A 82 12.50 13.54 1.85
CA ARG A 82 11.96 14.90 1.60
C ARG A 82 10.48 14.89 1.18
N ASN A 83 10.04 13.82 0.52
CA ASN A 83 8.65 13.66 0.11
C ASN A 83 7.73 13.39 1.31
N LEU A 84 8.22 12.65 2.32
CA LEU A 84 7.50 12.44 3.57
C LEU A 84 7.49 13.69 4.46
N ASP A 85 8.59 14.46 4.53
CA ASP A 85 8.60 15.77 5.19
C ASP A 85 7.52 16.70 4.61
N ALA A 86 7.45 16.79 3.28
CA ALA A 86 6.41 17.57 2.58
C ALA A 86 4.99 17.08 2.87
N ALA A 87 4.76 15.76 2.95
CA ALA A 87 3.45 15.18 3.29
C ALA A 87 3.07 15.43 4.77
N LEU A 88 3.96 15.15 5.72
CA LEU A 88 3.73 15.37 7.15
C LEU A 88 3.44 16.85 7.48
N ARG A 89 4.10 17.79 6.78
CA ARG A 89 3.79 19.23 6.89
C ARG A 89 2.37 19.60 6.46
N ARG A 90 1.72 18.79 5.62
CA ARG A 90 0.31 18.96 5.26
C ARG A 90 -0.64 18.19 6.19
N PHE A 91 -0.22 17.04 6.71
CA PHE A 91 -1.02 16.26 7.66
C PHE A 91 -1.10 16.93 9.05
N ARG A 92 -0.05 17.66 9.47
CA ARG A 92 0.01 18.39 10.74
C ARG A 92 -1.09 19.44 10.84
N ARG A 93 -1.81 19.43 11.96
CA ARG A 93 -2.83 20.43 12.32
C ARG A 93 -2.22 21.55 13.16
N GLU A 94 -2.90 22.69 13.22
CA GLU A 94 -2.41 23.88 13.97
C GLU A 94 -2.64 23.79 15.48
N SER A 95 -3.64 23.01 15.91
CA SER A 95 -4.21 23.04 17.27
C SER A 95 -4.27 21.71 18.02
N GLU A 96 -3.99 20.58 17.35
CA GLU A 96 -4.08 19.24 17.95
C GLU A 96 -3.03 18.27 17.37
N ASP A 97 -2.46 17.42 18.23
CA ASP A 97 -1.57 16.31 17.83
C ASP A 97 -2.38 15.27 17.04
N ILE A 98 -1.89 14.85 15.86
CA ILE A 98 -2.61 13.93 14.96
C ILE A 98 -2.00 12.51 15.01
N PRO A 99 -2.78 11.45 15.33
CA PRO A 99 -2.30 10.07 15.33
C PRO A 99 -2.20 9.52 13.90
N LEU A 100 -0.97 9.26 13.45
CA LEU A 100 -0.65 8.75 12.12
C LEU A 100 0.07 7.40 12.21
N TRP A 101 -0.33 6.45 11.37
CA TRP A 101 0.53 5.33 11.00
C TRP A 101 1.25 5.67 9.69
N VAL A 102 2.58 5.50 9.67
CA VAL A 102 3.45 5.88 8.54
C VAL A 102 4.50 4.79 8.36
N ASP A 103 4.41 3.99 7.29
CA ASP A 103 5.24 2.81 7.04
C ASP A 103 6.76 2.98 7.31
N SER A 104 7.37 4.07 6.85
CA SER A 104 8.80 4.32 6.96
C SER A 104 9.24 4.89 8.32
N ILE A 105 8.32 5.11 9.26
CA ILE A 105 8.58 5.59 10.63
C ILE A 105 8.05 4.60 11.67
N CYS A 106 6.88 4.00 11.42
CA CYS A 106 6.23 3.07 12.33
C CYS A 106 6.86 1.67 12.30
N ILE A 107 7.47 1.27 11.18
CA ILE A 107 8.22 0.03 11.02
C ILE A 107 9.71 0.33 11.10
N ASN A 108 10.47 -0.42 11.89
CA ASN A 108 11.92 -0.41 11.91
C ASN A 108 12.46 -1.01 10.61
N GLN A 109 12.70 -0.16 9.61
CA GLN A 109 13.20 -0.51 8.28
C GLN A 109 14.62 -1.15 8.27
N GLN A 110 15.27 -1.29 9.42
CA GLN A 110 16.55 -1.98 9.60
C GLN A 110 16.41 -3.38 10.22
N ASP A 111 15.27 -3.71 10.85
CA ASP A 111 15.00 -5.05 11.37
C ASP A 111 14.17 -5.84 10.36
N MET A 112 14.79 -6.87 9.77
CA MET A 112 14.14 -7.70 8.75
C MET A 112 13.09 -8.67 9.32
N MET A 113 13.15 -9.02 10.61
CA MET A 113 12.06 -9.76 11.26
C MET A 113 10.87 -8.84 11.48
N GLU A 114 11.10 -7.59 11.90
CA GLU A 114 10.04 -6.60 12.07
C GLU A 114 9.37 -6.23 10.74
N VAL A 115 10.14 -5.95 9.70
CA VAL A 115 9.62 -5.70 8.34
C VAL A 115 8.78 -6.89 7.86
N ASN A 116 9.30 -8.12 7.95
CA ASN A 116 8.56 -9.31 7.54
C ASN A 116 7.32 -9.58 8.41
N HIS A 117 7.30 -9.12 9.65
CA HIS A 117 6.12 -9.19 10.50
C HIS A 117 5.06 -8.16 10.10
N GLN A 118 5.42 -6.87 10.05
CA GLN A 118 4.50 -5.78 9.74
C GLN A 118 3.95 -5.86 8.32
N VAL A 119 4.72 -6.39 7.36
CA VAL A 119 4.26 -6.73 5.99
C VAL A 119 2.98 -7.58 6.00
N ARG A 120 2.88 -8.56 6.91
CA ARG A 120 1.68 -9.42 7.01
C ARG A 120 0.49 -8.70 7.63
N LEU A 121 0.73 -7.64 8.43
CA LEU A 121 -0.32 -6.81 9.03
C LEU A 121 -0.75 -5.64 8.13
N MET A 122 -0.06 -5.35 7.02
CA MET A 122 -0.35 -4.19 6.14
C MET A 122 -1.83 -4.08 5.77
N GLY A 123 -2.46 -5.20 5.39
CA GLY A 123 -3.88 -5.24 5.08
C GLY A 123 -4.72 -4.73 6.25
N ASP A 124 -4.58 -5.31 7.44
CA ASP A 124 -5.36 -4.95 8.62
C ASP A 124 -5.01 -3.59 9.21
N ILE A 125 -3.79 -3.09 9.02
CA ILE A 125 -3.41 -1.71 9.35
C ILE A 125 -4.25 -0.74 8.50
N TYR A 126 -4.26 -0.91 7.18
CA TYR A 126 -5.08 -0.06 6.31
C TYR A 126 -6.59 -0.32 6.47
N ARG A 127 -7.02 -1.52 6.88
CA ARG A 127 -8.42 -1.86 7.18
C ARG A 127 -8.98 -1.16 8.42
N ASN A 128 -8.16 -1.05 9.47
CA ASN A 128 -8.57 -0.53 10.79
C ASN A 128 -8.24 0.95 10.99
N ALA A 129 -7.44 1.56 10.11
CA ALA A 129 -7.27 3.01 10.08
C ALA A 129 -8.63 3.72 9.90
N SER A 130 -8.88 4.77 10.68
CA SER A 130 -10.12 5.55 10.62
C SER A 130 -10.33 6.22 9.25
N HIS A 131 -9.22 6.67 8.65
CA HIS A 131 -9.11 7.18 7.29
C HIS A 131 -7.72 6.84 6.74
N VAL A 132 -7.58 6.79 5.42
CA VAL A 132 -6.29 6.86 4.72
C VAL A 132 -6.13 8.23 4.08
N TYR A 133 -5.04 8.94 4.39
CA TYR A 133 -4.68 10.20 3.74
C TYR A 133 -3.69 9.90 2.62
N VAL A 134 -4.19 9.91 1.38
CA VAL A 134 -3.41 9.66 0.16
C VAL A 134 -2.83 10.98 -0.34
N TRP A 135 -1.52 11.19 -0.15
CA TRP A 135 -0.81 12.37 -0.62
C TRP A 135 -0.20 12.12 -2.01
N LEU A 136 -0.85 12.67 -3.04
CA LEU A 136 -0.50 12.50 -4.45
C LEU A 136 0.69 13.35 -4.89
N GLY A 137 1.14 14.30 -4.06
CA GLY A 137 2.21 15.24 -4.41
C GLY A 137 1.79 16.27 -5.46
N ILE A 138 2.72 16.66 -6.33
CA ILE A 138 2.45 17.60 -7.43
C ILE A 138 1.65 16.85 -8.51
N VAL A 139 0.47 17.36 -8.82
CA VAL A 139 -0.45 16.79 -9.81
C VAL A 139 -0.59 17.74 -11.01
N PRO A 140 -0.91 17.24 -12.23
CA PRO A 140 -1.17 18.08 -13.40
C PRO A 140 -2.36 19.03 -13.21
N VAL A 141 -2.40 20.11 -13.99
CA VAL A 141 -3.61 20.96 -14.10
C VAL A 141 -4.49 20.40 -15.22
N VAL A 142 -5.64 19.83 -14.86
CA VAL A 142 -6.60 19.21 -15.79
C VAL A 142 -8.04 19.53 -15.40
N ALA A 143 -8.99 19.31 -16.33
CA ALA A 143 -10.38 19.75 -16.20
C ALA A 143 -11.25 18.89 -15.26
N ASN A 144 -10.92 17.62 -15.03
CA ASN A 144 -11.69 16.72 -14.16
C ASN A 144 -10.77 15.80 -13.34
N ALA A 145 -11.34 15.19 -12.29
CA ALA A 145 -10.57 14.34 -11.37
C ALA A 145 -10.18 12.97 -11.96
N GLY A 146 -10.89 12.44 -12.96
CA GLY A 146 -10.52 11.15 -13.57
C GLY A 146 -9.22 11.24 -14.37
N ASP A 147 -9.11 12.28 -15.21
CA ASP A 147 -7.88 12.57 -15.93
C ASP A 147 -6.73 13.01 -14.99
N LEU A 148 -7.05 13.55 -13.81
CA LEU A 148 -6.05 13.92 -12.79
C LEU A 148 -5.35 12.70 -12.21
N LEU A 149 -6.08 11.59 -11.97
CA LEU A 149 -5.53 10.38 -11.38
C LEU A 149 -4.72 9.56 -12.40
N ARG A 150 -5.05 9.64 -13.70
CA ARG A 150 -4.35 8.92 -14.76
C ARG A 150 -2.89 9.36 -14.86
N GLY A 151 -1.97 8.40 -14.77
CA GLY A 151 -0.53 8.66 -14.85
C GLY A 151 0.11 9.19 -13.55
N LEU A 152 -0.64 9.37 -12.47
CA LEU A 152 -0.02 9.65 -11.16
C LEU A 152 0.74 8.43 -10.67
N ARG A 153 2.00 8.64 -10.29
CA ARG A 153 2.93 7.58 -9.89
C ARG A 153 2.41 6.71 -8.72
N TRP A 154 1.46 7.22 -7.93
CA TRP A 154 0.81 6.49 -6.84
C TRP A 154 0.06 5.24 -7.31
N PHE A 155 -0.70 5.31 -8.41
CA PHE A 155 -1.41 4.15 -8.96
C PHE A 155 -0.48 3.11 -9.60
N GLN A 156 0.78 3.48 -9.86
CA GLN A 156 1.81 2.63 -10.44
C GLN A 156 2.66 1.93 -9.37
N ARG A 157 2.29 1.98 -8.07
CA ARG A 157 3.01 1.30 -6.98
C ARG A 157 2.31 0.01 -6.57
N GLY A 158 3.07 -1.03 -6.21
CA GLY A 158 2.52 -2.31 -5.72
C GLY A 158 1.69 -2.14 -4.44
N TRP A 159 2.33 -1.69 -3.34
CA TRP A 159 1.71 -1.51 -2.03
C TRP A 159 0.42 -0.68 -2.03
N THR A 160 0.34 0.37 -2.85
CA THR A 160 -0.85 1.24 -2.96
C THR A 160 -2.11 0.54 -3.49
N LEU A 161 -2.02 -0.73 -3.88
CA LEU A 161 -3.19 -1.58 -4.11
C LEU A 161 -3.95 -1.84 -2.79
N GLN A 162 -3.24 -2.25 -1.73
CA GLN A 162 -3.84 -2.47 -0.41
C GLN A 162 -4.33 -1.15 0.21
N GLU A 163 -3.55 -0.08 0.03
CA GLU A 163 -3.89 1.27 0.49
C GLU A 163 -5.13 1.86 -0.20
N LEU A 164 -5.57 1.26 -1.31
CA LEU A 164 -6.79 1.62 -2.04
C LEU A 164 -7.98 0.72 -1.69
N ILE A 165 -7.82 -0.60 -1.79
CA ILE A 165 -8.94 -1.54 -1.69
C ILE A 165 -9.35 -1.80 -0.25
N THR A 166 -8.40 -1.93 0.66
CA THR A 166 -8.62 -2.41 2.03
C THR A 166 -9.25 -1.41 3.02
N PRO A 167 -8.98 -0.08 2.98
CA PRO A 167 -9.60 0.86 3.92
C PRO A 167 -11.07 1.11 3.62
N LYS A 168 -11.84 1.52 4.65
CA LYS A 168 -13.21 2.04 4.45
C LYS A 168 -13.16 3.43 3.83
N GLU A 169 -12.59 4.39 4.55
CA GLU A 169 -12.44 5.77 4.10
C GLU A 169 -11.02 6.07 3.63
N ALA A 170 -10.90 6.68 2.45
CA ALA A 170 -9.63 7.20 1.94
C ALA A 170 -9.87 8.54 1.23
N VAL A 171 -8.98 9.50 1.44
CA VAL A 171 -9.09 10.87 0.94
C VAL A 171 -7.82 11.27 0.22
N PHE A 172 -7.96 11.75 -1.01
CA PHE A 172 -6.87 12.07 -1.92
C PHE A 172 -6.54 13.57 -1.87
N PHE A 173 -5.28 13.91 -1.65
CA PHE A 173 -4.80 15.29 -1.48
C PHE A 173 -3.63 15.63 -2.40
N THR A 174 -3.57 16.88 -2.85
CA THR A 174 -2.43 17.44 -3.59
C THR A 174 -1.31 17.93 -2.67
N ALA A 175 -0.15 18.28 -3.24
CA ALA A 175 0.97 18.92 -2.53
C ALA A 175 0.61 20.24 -1.81
N THR A 176 -0.50 20.88 -2.18
CA THR A 176 -1.02 22.10 -1.53
C THR A 176 -2.10 21.82 -0.48
N TRP A 177 -2.31 20.55 -0.12
CA TRP A 177 -3.35 20.09 0.82
C TRP A 177 -4.79 20.33 0.36
N LYS A 178 -5.00 20.61 -0.94
CA LYS A 178 -6.33 20.61 -1.53
C LYS A 178 -6.80 19.17 -1.70
N ALA A 179 -7.99 18.85 -1.17
CA ALA A 179 -8.64 17.58 -1.45
C ALA A 179 -9.05 17.49 -2.94
N VAL A 180 -8.75 16.34 -3.55
CA VAL A 180 -9.23 15.92 -4.88
C VAL A 180 -10.60 15.26 -4.75
N GLY A 181 -10.79 14.45 -3.70
CA GLY A 181 -12.02 13.74 -3.39
C GLY A 181 -11.76 12.58 -2.41
N THR A 182 -12.83 11.92 -1.98
CA THR A 182 -12.79 10.64 -1.25
C THR A 182 -12.85 9.45 -2.22
N LYS A 183 -12.42 8.26 -1.79
CA LYS A 183 -12.59 7.00 -2.54
C LYS A 183 -14.03 6.80 -3.02
N LYS A 184 -15.02 7.13 -2.18
CA LYS A 184 -16.44 7.10 -2.55
C LYS A 184 -16.78 8.07 -3.69
N SER A 185 -16.38 9.33 -3.58
CA SER A 185 -16.67 10.35 -4.61
C SER A 185 -15.94 10.11 -5.94
N LEU A 186 -14.79 9.42 -5.91
CA LEU A 186 -13.95 9.14 -7.08
C LEU A 186 -14.14 7.72 -7.64
N CYS A 187 -15.08 6.94 -7.07
CA CYS A 187 -15.15 5.49 -7.26
C CYS A 187 -15.21 5.04 -8.73
N GLY A 188 -16.06 5.68 -9.56
CA GLY A 188 -16.13 5.35 -10.99
C GLY A 188 -14.81 5.59 -11.73
N ALA A 189 -14.15 6.73 -11.46
CA ALA A 189 -12.85 7.04 -12.06
C ALA A 189 -11.73 6.13 -11.55
N LEU A 190 -11.75 5.74 -10.28
CA LEU A 190 -10.84 4.77 -9.69
C LEU A 190 -11.04 3.39 -10.34
N SER A 191 -12.29 2.96 -10.54
CA SER A 191 -12.60 1.69 -11.19
C SER A 191 -12.11 1.66 -12.65
N SER A 192 -12.43 2.68 -13.45
CA SER A 192 -11.94 2.80 -14.84
C SER A 192 -10.41 2.95 -14.97
N LEU A 193 -9.72 3.42 -13.93
CA LEU A 193 -8.26 3.56 -13.91
C LEU A 193 -7.54 2.27 -13.50
N THR A 194 -8.17 1.43 -12.68
CA THR A 194 -7.49 0.30 -12.00
C THR A 194 -8.01 -1.08 -12.38
N GLY A 195 -9.16 -1.17 -13.06
CA GLY A 195 -9.85 -2.44 -13.33
C GLY A 195 -10.51 -3.07 -12.10
N ILE A 196 -10.49 -2.40 -10.94
CA ILE A 196 -11.10 -2.88 -9.69
C ILE A 196 -12.59 -2.50 -9.72
N PRO A 197 -13.54 -3.45 -9.57
CA PRO A 197 -14.97 -3.13 -9.57
C PRO A 197 -15.35 -2.12 -8.48
N SER A 198 -16.24 -1.16 -8.80
CA SER A 198 -16.72 -0.15 -7.84
C SER A 198 -17.25 -0.76 -6.54
N ARG A 199 -18.00 -1.86 -6.65
CA ARG A 199 -18.53 -2.66 -5.52
C ARG A 199 -17.42 -3.17 -4.57
N VAL A 200 -16.26 -3.55 -5.10
CA VAL A 200 -15.08 -3.93 -4.31
C VAL A 200 -14.38 -2.70 -3.73
N LEU A 201 -14.22 -1.62 -4.50
CA LEU A 201 -13.62 -0.36 -4.02
C LEU A 201 -14.41 0.27 -2.86
N LEU A 202 -15.73 0.09 -2.81
CA LEU A 202 -16.62 0.59 -1.77
C LEU A 202 -16.82 -0.38 -0.58
N LEU A 203 -16.22 -1.58 -0.63
CA LEU A 203 -16.45 -2.68 0.32
C LEU A 203 -17.93 -3.11 0.42
N GLU A 204 -18.67 -2.97 -0.68
CA GLU A 204 -20.04 -3.49 -0.87
C GLU A 204 -19.99 -4.99 -1.23
N GLU A 205 -18.90 -5.44 -1.87
CA GLU A 205 -18.54 -6.84 -2.06
C GLU A 205 -17.23 -7.19 -1.35
N SER A 206 -17.10 -8.47 -0.98
CA SER A 206 -15.87 -9.05 -0.44
C SER A 206 -14.81 -9.22 -1.53
N LEU A 207 -13.53 -9.03 -1.19
CA LEU A 207 -12.40 -9.27 -2.13
C LEU A 207 -12.36 -10.70 -2.69
N HIS A 208 -12.98 -11.66 -2.00
CA HIS A 208 -13.07 -13.06 -2.43
C HIS A 208 -14.15 -13.30 -3.50
N THR A 209 -14.98 -12.31 -3.86
CA THR A 209 -15.89 -12.42 -5.03
C THR A 209 -15.14 -12.28 -6.36
N ALA A 210 -14.02 -11.56 -6.37
CA ALA A 210 -13.16 -11.43 -7.53
C ALA A 210 -12.28 -12.69 -7.72
N SER A 211 -12.08 -13.10 -8.97
CA SER A 211 -11.24 -14.25 -9.28
C SER A 211 -9.76 -13.98 -8.99
N ASN A 212 -8.96 -15.05 -8.89
CA ASN A 212 -7.51 -14.94 -8.75
C ASN A 212 -6.87 -14.20 -9.94
N ALA A 213 -7.38 -14.40 -11.16
CA ALA A 213 -6.97 -13.67 -12.37
C ALA A 213 -7.30 -12.16 -12.29
N GLN A 214 -8.50 -11.79 -11.86
CA GLN A 214 -8.88 -10.38 -11.68
C GLN A 214 -8.01 -9.69 -10.64
N LYS A 215 -7.79 -10.33 -9.49
CA LYS A 215 -6.92 -9.79 -8.44
C LYS A 215 -5.47 -9.59 -8.91
N MET A 216 -4.96 -10.46 -9.80
CA MET A 216 -3.66 -10.24 -10.46
C MET A 216 -3.72 -9.09 -11.48
N SER A 217 -4.79 -8.95 -12.26
CA SER A 217 -4.91 -7.89 -13.27
C SER A 217 -4.88 -6.48 -12.63
N TRP A 218 -5.40 -6.31 -11.42
CA TRP A 218 -5.32 -5.06 -10.64
C TRP A 218 -3.88 -4.65 -10.25
N ALA A 219 -2.93 -5.57 -10.37
CA ALA A 219 -1.50 -5.37 -10.14
C ALA A 219 -0.65 -5.34 -11.42
N SER A 220 -1.21 -5.72 -12.57
CA SER A 220 -0.50 -5.87 -13.86
C SER A 220 0.29 -4.64 -14.34
N THR A 221 -0.16 -3.43 -13.97
CA THR A 221 0.45 -2.15 -14.36
C THR A 221 1.24 -1.48 -13.22
N ARG A 222 1.44 -2.18 -12.10
CA ARG A 222 2.12 -1.68 -10.90
C ARG A 222 3.62 -2.01 -10.91
N SER A 223 4.37 -1.31 -10.07
CA SER A 223 5.82 -1.43 -9.90
C SER A 223 6.21 -1.31 -8.44
N THR A 224 7.33 -1.89 -8.05
CA THR A 224 7.89 -1.79 -6.69
C THR A 224 9.30 -1.20 -6.71
N THR A 225 9.99 -1.13 -5.58
CA THR A 225 11.39 -0.62 -5.51
C THR A 225 12.36 -1.71 -5.08
N ARG A 226 11.95 -2.58 -4.17
CA ARG A 226 12.50 -3.93 -4.09
C ARG A 226 11.73 -4.79 -5.09
N GLU A 227 12.39 -5.72 -5.75
CA GLU A 227 11.79 -6.47 -6.85
C GLU A 227 10.79 -7.52 -6.33
N GLU A 228 11.06 -8.07 -5.15
CA GLU A 228 10.25 -9.10 -4.52
C GLU A 228 8.96 -8.55 -3.92
N ASP A 229 8.93 -7.27 -3.50
CA ASP A 229 7.74 -6.58 -2.98
C ASP A 229 6.50 -6.76 -3.90
N MET A 230 6.69 -7.02 -5.21
CA MET A 230 5.62 -7.35 -6.16
C MET A 230 4.81 -8.58 -5.72
N ALA A 231 5.42 -9.49 -4.96
CA ALA A 231 4.78 -10.62 -4.30
C ALA A 231 4.29 -10.27 -2.89
N TYR A 232 5.11 -9.64 -2.02
CA TYR A 232 4.65 -9.36 -0.64
C TYR A 232 3.49 -8.34 -0.60
N CYS A 233 3.36 -7.45 -1.59
CA CYS A 233 2.22 -6.53 -1.70
C CYS A 233 0.91 -7.20 -2.14
N LEU A 234 0.95 -8.48 -2.54
CA LEU A 234 -0.23 -9.27 -2.95
C LEU A 234 -0.69 -10.27 -1.88
N LEU A 235 0.03 -10.41 -0.77
CA LEU A 235 -0.36 -11.30 0.35
C LEU A 235 -1.77 -10.98 0.88
N GLY A 236 -2.03 -9.72 1.23
CA GLY A 236 -3.33 -9.26 1.72
C GLY A 236 -4.49 -9.39 0.71
N PRO A 237 -4.35 -8.93 -0.55
CA PRO A 237 -5.37 -9.11 -1.59
C PRO A 237 -5.76 -10.56 -1.89
N PHE A 238 -4.87 -11.52 -1.62
CA PHE A 238 -5.14 -12.96 -1.84
C PHE A 238 -5.42 -13.75 -0.55
N ASP A 239 -5.33 -13.12 0.62
CA ASP A 239 -5.47 -13.75 1.95
C ASP A 239 -4.50 -14.93 2.17
N VAL A 240 -3.24 -14.74 1.74
CA VAL A 240 -2.15 -15.74 1.85
C VAL A 240 -0.99 -15.21 2.67
N SER A 241 -0.26 -16.10 3.35
CA SER A 241 0.82 -15.74 4.26
C SER A 241 2.09 -16.54 3.98
N MET A 242 3.19 -15.85 3.68
CA MET A 242 4.52 -16.45 3.60
C MET A 242 5.61 -15.46 4.05
N PRO A 243 6.82 -15.94 4.40
CA PRO A 243 7.98 -15.06 4.56
C PRO A 243 8.45 -14.53 3.20
N THR A 244 8.46 -13.21 2.99
CA THR A 244 9.24 -12.57 1.88
C THR A 244 10.72 -12.58 2.29
N LEU A 245 11.56 -13.18 1.43
CA LEU A 245 12.99 -13.41 1.60
C LEU A 245 13.75 -12.49 0.63
N TYR A 246 13.98 -11.25 1.03
CA TYR A 246 14.72 -10.29 0.19
C TYR A 246 16.10 -10.83 -0.19
N GLY A 247 16.41 -10.79 -1.49
CA GLY A 247 17.51 -11.52 -2.12
C GLY A 247 17.08 -12.76 -2.92
N GLU A 248 15.82 -13.23 -2.82
CA GLU A 248 15.34 -14.36 -3.64
C GLU A 248 15.02 -13.98 -5.10
N GLY A 249 14.83 -12.69 -5.39
CA GLY A 249 14.48 -12.16 -6.70
C GLY A 249 13.00 -12.31 -7.05
N SER A 250 12.48 -11.36 -7.84
CA SER A 250 11.03 -11.18 -8.09
C SER A 250 10.35 -12.44 -8.60
N ARG A 251 11.01 -13.18 -9.50
CA ARG A 251 10.48 -14.40 -10.11
C ARG A 251 10.30 -15.55 -9.12
N ASN A 252 11.13 -15.64 -8.07
CA ASN A 252 10.98 -16.68 -7.04
C ASN A 252 9.93 -16.25 -6.00
N GLY A 253 9.94 -14.99 -5.56
CA GLY A 253 8.88 -14.48 -4.69
C GLY A 253 7.48 -14.58 -5.32
N PHE A 254 7.36 -14.24 -6.62
CA PHE A 254 6.09 -14.35 -7.35
C PHE A 254 5.69 -15.79 -7.67
N ARG A 255 6.64 -16.73 -7.83
CA ARG A 255 6.32 -18.17 -7.88
C ARG A 255 5.74 -18.63 -6.55
N ARG A 256 6.40 -18.32 -5.44
CA ARG A 256 5.97 -18.73 -4.09
C ARG A 256 4.60 -18.15 -3.73
N LEU A 257 4.30 -16.91 -4.16
CA LEU A 257 2.95 -16.34 -4.03
C LEU A 257 1.90 -17.22 -4.74
N GLN A 258 2.15 -17.63 -5.99
CA GLN A 258 1.24 -18.52 -6.73
C GLN A 258 1.13 -19.89 -6.06
N GLU A 259 2.23 -20.44 -5.55
CA GLU A 259 2.25 -21.69 -4.79
C GLU A 259 1.40 -21.61 -3.51
N GLU A 260 1.39 -20.49 -2.77
CA GLU A 260 0.47 -20.32 -1.62
C GLU A 260 -0.99 -20.15 -2.07
N ILE A 261 -1.25 -19.40 -3.15
CA ILE A 261 -2.62 -19.21 -3.68
C ILE A 261 -3.24 -20.55 -4.09
N ILE A 262 -2.45 -21.44 -4.71
CA ILE A 262 -2.87 -22.77 -5.16
C ILE A 262 -3.18 -23.72 -3.96
N LYS A 263 -2.61 -23.48 -2.77
CA LYS A 263 -2.92 -24.28 -1.57
C LYS A 263 -4.27 -23.89 -0.93
N VAL A 264 -4.73 -22.65 -1.14
CA VAL A 264 -6.06 -22.24 -0.67
C VAL A 264 -7.09 -22.75 -1.70
N PRO A 265 -8.12 -23.54 -1.31
CA PRO A 265 -9.13 -24.04 -2.24
C PRO A 265 -9.97 -22.87 -2.79
N THR A 266 -9.49 -22.30 -3.88
CA THR A 266 -10.01 -21.14 -4.59
C THR A 266 -9.84 -21.36 -6.09
N ASN A 267 -10.56 -20.56 -6.88
CA ASN A 267 -10.67 -20.74 -8.33
C ASN A 267 -9.34 -20.89 -9.08
N GLU A 268 -9.38 -21.76 -10.07
CA GLU A 268 -8.32 -22.17 -11.00
C GLU A 268 -7.88 -21.04 -11.94
N SER A 269 -8.52 -19.87 -11.88
CA SER A 269 -8.16 -18.70 -12.69
C SER A 269 -6.74 -18.17 -12.40
N ILE A 270 -6.06 -18.65 -11.36
CA ILE A 270 -4.61 -18.43 -11.21
C ILE A 270 -3.80 -18.96 -12.42
N PHE A 271 -4.35 -19.90 -13.20
CA PHE A 271 -3.79 -20.39 -14.46
C PHE A 271 -4.31 -19.64 -15.70
N ALA A 272 -5.23 -18.69 -15.56
CA ALA A 272 -5.76 -17.86 -16.64
C ALA A 272 -4.90 -16.60 -16.84
N TRP A 273 -3.80 -16.75 -17.58
CA TRP A 273 -2.85 -15.68 -17.92
C TRP A 273 -2.24 -15.88 -19.32
N HIS A 274 -1.61 -14.84 -19.86
CA HIS A 274 -0.94 -14.89 -21.16
C HIS A 274 0.42 -14.17 -21.09
N GLY A 275 1.49 -14.96 -20.93
CA GLY A 275 2.86 -14.47 -20.90
C GLY A 275 3.48 -14.36 -22.29
N LYS A 276 4.53 -13.54 -22.42
CA LYS A 276 5.20 -13.23 -23.70
C LYS A 276 6.16 -14.32 -24.21
N ASN A 277 6.37 -15.37 -23.43
CA ASN A 277 7.30 -16.45 -23.76
C ASN A 277 6.63 -17.49 -24.64
N GLU A 278 7.29 -17.94 -25.73
CA GLU A 278 6.75 -18.98 -26.63
C GLU A 278 6.49 -20.34 -25.96
N ARG A 279 7.16 -20.60 -24.83
CA ARG A 279 7.04 -21.82 -24.03
C ARG A 279 6.94 -21.45 -22.54
N PRO A 280 5.76 -21.02 -22.07
CA PRO A 280 5.55 -20.71 -20.67
C PRO A 280 5.67 -21.97 -19.79
N GLY A 281 6.02 -21.78 -18.51
CA GLY A 281 5.80 -22.79 -17.49
C GLY A 281 4.33 -22.78 -17.03
N ALA A 282 3.97 -23.64 -16.07
CA ALA A 282 2.61 -23.68 -15.52
C ALA A 282 2.23 -22.44 -14.67
N LEU A 283 3.22 -21.62 -14.29
CA LEU A 283 3.06 -20.43 -13.45
C LEU A 283 3.57 -19.18 -14.18
N ALA A 284 2.88 -18.06 -13.98
CA ALA A 284 3.19 -16.76 -14.57
C ALA A 284 4.51 -16.19 -14.00
N GLU A 285 5.14 -15.29 -14.75
CA GLU A 285 6.42 -14.67 -14.33
C GLU A 285 6.21 -13.35 -13.61
N SER A 286 5.08 -12.65 -13.85
CA SER A 286 4.68 -11.45 -13.14
C SER A 286 3.16 -11.19 -13.23
N PRO A 287 2.58 -10.26 -12.41
CA PRO A 287 1.20 -9.82 -12.59
C PRO A 287 0.90 -9.21 -13.97
N ALA A 288 1.91 -8.78 -14.73
CA ALA A 288 1.72 -8.24 -16.08
C ALA A 288 1.18 -9.30 -17.07
N ASP A 289 1.44 -10.58 -16.81
CA ASP A 289 0.91 -11.69 -17.61
C ASP A 289 -0.63 -11.83 -17.47
N PHE A 290 -1.23 -11.19 -16.46
CA PHE A 290 -2.68 -11.12 -16.22
C PHE A 290 -3.32 -9.80 -16.69
N GLN A 291 -2.61 -8.94 -17.43
CA GLN A 291 -3.09 -7.59 -17.78
C GLN A 291 -4.49 -7.56 -18.42
N ASN A 292 -4.80 -8.55 -19.27
CA ASN A 292 -6.08 -8.64 -20.00
C ASN A 292 -7.11 -9.58 -19.33
N MET A 293 -6.94 -9.86 -18.02
CA MET A 293 -7.74 -10.85 -17.29
C MET A 293 -8.72 -10.23 -16.27
N GLY A 294 -8.96 -8.92 -16.36
CA GLY A 294 -9.91 -8.21 -15.50
C GLY A 294 -11.38 -8.60 -15.69
N ASN A 295 -11.71 -9.27 -16.79
CA ASN A 295 -13.06 -9.76 -17.10
C ASN A 295 -13.27 -11.24 -16.72
N VAL A 296 -12.28 -11.88 -16.06
CA VAL A 296 -12.35 -13.31 -15.69
C VAL A 296 -13.23 -13.48 -14.45
N GLU A 297 -14.54 -13.43 -14.62
CA GLU A 297 -15.53 -13.53 -13.54
C GLU A 297 -16.07 -14.97 -13.35
N PHE A 298 -16.61 -15.21 -12.15
CA PHE A 298 -17.34 -16.43 -11.81
C PHE A 298 -18.75 -16.43 -12.42
N LEU A 299 -19.11 -17.49 -13.13
CA LEU A 299 -20.52 -17.85 -13.40
C LEU A 299 -21.01 -18.84 -12.34
N GLY A 300 -21.54 -18.29 -11.25
CA GLY A 300 -22.01 -19.10 -10.11
C GLY A 300 -20.85 -19.79 -9.37
N ALA A 301 -21.10 -20.98 -8.83
CA ALA A 301 -20.19 -21.63 -7.87
C ALA A 301 -19.03 -22.43 -8.51
N SER A 302 -19.00 -22.64 -9.82
CA SER A 302 -18.12 -23.66 -10.44
C SER A 302 -17.66 -23.38 -11.88
N PHE A 303 -17.94 -22.21 -12.43
CA PHE A 303 -17.57 -21.86 -13.82
C PHE A 303 -16.83 -20.52 -13.86
N LEU A 304 -15.85 -20.43 -14.76
CA LEU A 304 -15.11 -19.21 -15.09
C LEU A 304 -15.40 -18.78 -16.52
N VAL A 305 -15.62 -17.48 -16.73
CA VAL A 305 -15.67 -16.87 -18.07
C VAL A 305 -14.28 -16.39 -18.44
N LEU A 306 -13.83 -16.73 -19.64
CA LEU A 306 -12.56 -16.27 -20.19
C LEU A 306 -12.83 -15.55 -21.52
N ASN A 307 -13.04 -14.24 -21.44
CA ASN A 307 -13.18 -13.31 -22.57
C ASN A 307 -14.14 -13.79 -23.68
N ASP A 308 -15.39 -14.06 -23.29
CA ASP A 308 -16.53 -14.47 -24.15
C ASP A 308 -16.38 -15.75 -25.00
N GLU A 309 -15.17 -16.29 -25.18
CA GLU A 309 -14.90 -17.43 -26.08
C GLU A 309 -14.57 -18.75 -25.35
N TYR A 310 -14.08 -18.71 -24.11
CA TYR A 310 -13.66 -19.93 -23.38
C TYR A 310 -14.40 -20.12 -22.06
N TYR A 311 -14.94 -21.35 -21.90
CA TYR A 311 -15.46 -21.88 -20.65
C TYR A 311 -14.50 -22.95 -20.13
N LEU A 312 -14.20 -22.92 -18.83
CA LEU A 312 -13.63 -24.08 -18.12
C LEU A 312 -14.76 -24.75 -17.33
N PRO A 313 -15.37 -25.84 -17.84
CA PRO A 313 -16.28 -26.66 -17.05
C PRO A 313 -15.47 -27.51 -16.07
N ILE A 314 -15.72 -27.33 -14.77
CA ILE A 314 -15.22 -28.24 -13.74
C ILE A 314 -16.23 -29.40 -13.62
N GLU A 315 -16.10 -30.40 -14.51
CA GLU A 315 -16.63 -31.74 -14.22
C GLU A 315 -15.65 -32.46 -13.27
N GLY A 316 -16.20 -33.20 -12.30
CA GLY A 316 -15.47 -33.65 -11.09
C GLY A 316 -15.04 -35.10 -11.05
#